data_AF-A0A925RMC6-F1
#
_entry.id   AF-A0A925RMC6-F1
#
_cell.length_a   1.000
_cell.length_b   1.000
_cell.length_c   1.000
_cell.angle_alpha   90.00
_cell.angle_beta   90.00
_cell.angle_gamma   90.00
#
_symmetry.space_group_name_H-M   'P 1'
#
loop_
_entity.id
_entity.type
_entity.pdbx_description
1 polymer ?
#
loop_
_entity_poly.entity_id
_entity_poly.type
_entity_poly.pdbx_seq_one_letter_code
_entity_poly.pdbx_strand_id
1 'polypeptide(L)' 'MDTLFPWLRAPSERPALRVGDLVLTQRELAVACAHHIAALGARGASPGDRIGVWTQPALETLVSLVAHAA' A
#
# COMPACT_ATOMS: atom_id res chain seq x y z
N MET A 1 15.07 10.69 2.43
CA MET A 1 13.78 10.32 3.05
C MET A 1 13.87 8.85 3.38
N ASP A 2 13.84 8.53 4.66
CA ASP A 2 13.72 7.15 5.09
C ASP A 2 12.31 6.66 4.74
N THR A 3 12.22 5.53 4.05
CA THR A 3 10.93 4.90 3.73
C THR A 3 10.35 4.35 5.02
N LEU A 4 9.04 4.57 5.26
CA LEU A 4 8.38 4.09 6.47
C LEU A 4 8.26 2.56 6.49
N PHE A 5 8.38 1.92 5.33
CA PHE A 5 8.28 0.48 5.16
C PHE A 5 9.47 -0.06 4.33
N PRO A 6 10.69 -0.10 4.89
CA PRO A 6 11.88 -0.56 4.15
C PRO A 6 11.76 -1.96 3.56
N TRP A 7 10.99 -2.83 4.21
CA TRP A 7 10.75 -4.21 3.77
C TRP A 7 9.92 -4.31 2.48
N LEU A 8 9.27 -3.24 2.01
CA LEU A 8 8.59 -3.24 0.70
C LEU A 8 9.56 -3.50 -0.47
N ARG A 9 10.85 -3.18 -0.29
CA ARG A 9 11.90 -3.44 -1.29
C ARG A 9 12.34 -4.90 -1.34
N ALA A 10 12.09 -5.66 -0.27
CA ALA A 10 12.47 -7.07 -0.15
C ALA A 10 11.44 -7.81 0.73
N PRO A 11 10.18 -7.97 0.26
CA PRO A 11 9.12 -8.51 1.09
C PRO A 11 9.27 -10.02 1.31
N SER A 12 8.84 -10.47 2.48
CA SER A 12 8.82 -11.87 2.90
C SER A 12 7.39 -12.42 3.05
N GLU A 13 7.25 -13.69 3.43
CA GLU A 13 5.94 -14.30 3.75
C GLU A 13 5.44 -13.97 5.17
N ARG A 14 6.13 -13.09 5.90
CA ARG A 14 5.68 -12.68 7.24
C ARG A 14 4.38 -11.89 7.15
N PRO A 15 3.41 -12.11 8.06
CA PRO A 15 2.23 -11.26 8.17
C PRO A 15 2.62 -9.79 8.34
N ALA A 16 2.02 -8.90 7.56
CA ALA A 16 2.26 -7.46 7.59
C ALA A 16 1.03 -6.68 8.07
N LEU A 17 -0.17 -7.16 7.73
CA LEU A 17 -1.41 -6.45 7.97
C LEU A 17 -2.52 -7.43 8.31
N ARG A 18 -3.38 -7.05 9.26
CA ARG A 18 -4.62 -7.78 9.55
C ARG A 18 -5.78 -6.82 9.74
N VAL A 19 -6.90 -7.09 9.07
CA VAL A 19 -8.16 -6.34 9.18
C VAL A 19 -9.30 -7.35 9.35
N GLY A 20 -9.86 -7.44 10.56
CA GLY A 20 -10.75 -8.55 10.91
C GLY A 20 -10.04 -9.88 10.71
N ASP A 21 -10.63 -10.74 9.89
CA ASP A 21 -10.09 -12.08 9.57
C ASP A 21 -9.15 -12.07 8.35
N LEU A 22 -9.05 -10.95 7.63
CA LEU A 22 -8.15 -10.83 6.48
C LEU A 22 -6.74 -10.55 6.96
N VAL A 23 -5.79 -11.35 6.48
CA VAL A 23 -4.36 -11.17 6.74
C VAL A 23 -3.64 -11.06 5.40
N LEU A 24 -2.78 -10.05 5.26
CA LEU A 24 -1.83 -9.97 4.16
C LEU A 24 -0.41 -10.20 4.68
N THR A 25 0.36 -11.02 3.97
CA THR A 25 1.82 -11.07 4.11
C THR A 25 2.45 -9.79 3.58
N GLN A 26 3.72 -9.56 3.91
CA GLN A 26 4.50 -8.46 3.32
C GLN A 26 4.52 -8.53 1.80
N ARG A 27 4.62 -9.74 1.22
CA ARG A 27 4.61 -9.92 -0.24
C ARG A 27 3.26 -9.53 -0.85
N GLU A 28 2.17 -10.01 -0.28
CA GLU A 28 0.82 -9.67 -0.77
C GLU A 28 0.53 -8.18 -0.64
N LEU A 29 0.92 -7.56 0.48
CA LEU A 29 0.77 -6.12 0.67
C LEU A 29 1.63 -5.32 -0.33
N ALA A 30 2.87 -5.75 -0.60
CA ALA A 30 3.72 -5.10 -1.60
C ALA A 30 3.11 -5.16 -3.00
N VAL A 31 2.55 -6.32 -3.40
CA VAL A 31 1.83 -6.48 -4.67
C VAL A 31 0.60 -5.58 -4.72
N ALA A 32 -0.19 -5.53 -3.65
CA ALA A 32 -1.37 -4.65 -3.56
C ALA A 32 -1.00 -3.17 -3.69
N CYS A 33 0.09 -2.74 -3.04
CA CYS A 33 0.60 -1.37 -3.14
C CYS A 33 1.06 -1.05 -4.56
N ALA A 34 1.81 -1.94 -5.21
CA ALA A 34 2.25 -1.76 -6.59
C ALA A 34 1.05 -1.63 -7.56
N HIS A 35 0.03 -2.46 -7.39
CA HIS A 35 -1.20 -2.39 -8.16
C HIS A 35 -1.96 -1.06 -7.94
N HIS A 36 -2.06 -0.59 -6.69
CA HIS A 36 -2.67 0.71 -6.36
C HIS A 36 -1.96 1.87 -7.06
N ILE A 37 -0.61 1.92 -7.00
CA ILE A 37 0.17 2.98 -7.65
C ILE A 37 0.02 2.91 -9.18
N ALA A 38 0.07 1.72 -9.78
CA ALA A 38 -0.13 1.56 -11.21
C ALA A 38 -1.53 2.04 -11.65
N ALA A 39 -2.56 1.73 -10.86
CA ALA A 39 -3.93 2.15 -11.10
C ALA A 39 -4.11 3.68 -11.01
N LEU A 40 -3.37 4.36 -10.14
CA LEU A 40 -3.33 5.83 -10.07
C LEU A 40 -2.61 6.43 -11.27
N GLY A 41 -1.47 5.86 -11.67
CA GLY A 41 -0.73 6.29 -12.87
C GLY A 41 -1.58 6.18 -14.14
N ALA A 42 -2.34 5.09 -14.28
CA ALA A 42 -3.30 4.92 -15.37
C ALA A 42 -4.43 5.98 -15.38
N ARG A 43 -4.69 6.65 -14.25
CA ARG A 43 -5.65 7.75 -14.10
C ARG A 43 -4.99 9.13 -14.21
N GLY A 44 -3.70 9.19 -14.56
CA GLY A 44 -2.96 10.42 -14.79
C GLY A 44 -2.28 11.01 -13.55
N ALA A 45 -2.31 10.32 -12.41
CA ALA A 45 -1.60 10.78 -11.22
C ALA A 45 -0.08 10.67 -11.41
N SER A 46 0.65 11.68 -10.94
CA SER A 46 2.10 11.80 -11.00
C SER A 46 2.71 11.99 -9.61
N PRO A 47 4.00 11.67 -9.42
CA PRO A 47 4.70 12.00 -8.18
C PRO A 47 4.58 13.50 -7.86
N GLY A 48 4.21 13.81 -6.61
CA GLY A 48 3.93 15.18 -6.16
C GLY A 48 2.44 15.55 -6.15
N ASP A 49 1.59 14.79 -6.85
CA ASP A 49 0.15 15.00 -6.79
C ASP A 49 -0.42 14.65 -5.42
N ARG A 50 -1.45 15.38 -5.01
CA ARG A 50 -2.17 15.12 -3.76
C ARG A 50 -3.33 14.16 -4.03
N ILE A 51 -3.28 13.00 -3.39
CA ILE A 51 -4.32 11.99 -3.45
C ILE A 51 -5.10 12.00 -2.13
N GLY A 52 -6.41 12.24 -2.22
CA GLY A 52 -7.31 12.10 -1.07
C GLY A 52 -7.65 10.63 -0.83
N VAL A 53 -7.53 10.18 0.42
CA VAL A 53 -7.94 8.83 0.84
C VAL A 53 -9.14 8.98 1.78
N TRP A 54 -10.32 8.53 1.34
CA TRP A 54 -11.49 8.45 2.21
C TRP A 54 -11.42 7.16 3.03
N THR A 55 -11.19 7.28 4.33
CA THR A 55 -10.82 6.14 5.18
C THR A 55 -12.03 5.37 5.70
N GLN A 56 -11.93 4.05 5.66
CA GLN A 56 -12.86 3.09 6.28
C GLN A 56 -12.03 2.01 6.99
N PRO A 57 -12.59 1.25 7.95
CA PRO A 57 -11.89 0.13 8.58
C PRO A 57 -11.82 -1.07 7.63
N ALA A 58 -11.15 -0.88 6.49
CA ALA A 58 -11.09 -1.79 5.37
C ALA A 58 -9.64 -1.92 4.86
N LEU A 59 -9.33 -3.06 4.26
CA LEU A 59 -7.98 -3.41 3.82
C LEU A 59 -7.42 -2.41 2.81
N GLU A 60 -8.27 -1.92 1.92
CA GLU A 60 -7.98 -0.97 0.84
C GLU A 60 -7.49 0.37 1.39
N THR A 61 -8.03 0.81 2.53
CA THR A 61 -7.57 2.04 3.20
C THR A 61 -6.12 1.90 3.62
N LEU A 62 -5.76 0.76 4.22
CA LEU A 62 -4.40 0.52 4.71
C LEU A 62 -3.42 0.30 3.56
N VAL A 63 -3.83 -0.41 2.50
CA VAL A 63 -3.03 -0.53 1.26
C VAL A 63 -2.74 0.85 0.68
N SER A 64 -3.76 1.73 0.58
CA SER A 64 -3.58 3.08 0.06
C SER A 64 -2.58 3.89 0.88
N LEU A 65 -2.69 3.87 2.22
CA LEU A 65 -1.76 4.59 3.10
C LEU A 65 -0.32 4.08 2.99
N VAL A 66 -0.13 2.76 3.00
CA VAL A 66 1.20 2.13 2.86
C VAL A 66 1.81 2.44 1.50
N ALA A 67 1.02 2.39 0.42
CA ALA A 67 1.49 2.67 -0.93
C ALA A 67 2.02 4.12 -1.10
N HIS A 68 1.43 5.09 -0.39
CA HIS A 68 1.86 6.50 -0.43
C HIS A 68 3.00 6.83 0.53
N ALA A 69 3.37 5.90 1.42
CA ALA A 69 4.41 6.03 2.42
C ALA A 69 5.72 5.29 2.07
N ALA A 70 5.74 4.60 0.92
CA ALA A 70 6.82 3.73 0.44
C ALA A 70 8.00 4.49 -0.19
#